data_AF-A0A1H0PAF2-F1
#
_entry.id   AF-A0A1H0PAF2-F1
#
_cell.length_a   1.000
_cell.length_b   1.000
_cell.length_c   1.000
_cell.angle_alpha   90.00
_cell.angle_beta   90.00
_cell.angle_gamma   90.00
#
_symmetry.space_group_name_H-M   'P 1'
#
loop_
_entity.id
_entity.type
_entity.pdbx_description
1 polymer ?
#
loop_
_entity_poly.entity_id
_entity_poly.type
_entity_poly.pdbx_seq_one_letter_code
_entity_poly.pdbx_strand_id
1 'polypeptide(L)'
;MGILNKLFGRKPPPSKRYEEGCIKCGELSFTYDEYHKEYYCNDCGWVVNEKPIGKIEITEKYCEAEAEESENTDSLVPSLGEIQEIVKAYGYCMEQEIPNPSCIADSSQLPYPKATIKAALLVALKLEEDEQMKNALKLGYISLADWQDGVGPTPYGVDTTKINLNGDIQEAVKTITDQMQGDKDWLTIAKAESEQLRQDLINAGL
;
A
#
# COMPACT_ATOMS: atom_id res chain seq x y z
N MET A 1 11.61 -37.75 14.37
CA MET A 1 12.58 -36.97 13.57
C MET A 1 12.02 -36.85 12.15
N GLY A 2 11.68 -35.63 11.75
CA GLY A 2 10.73 -35.32 10.67
C GLY A 2 11.31 -35.39 9.25
N ILE A 3 10.38 -35.59 8.31
CA ILE A 3 10.52 -35.88 6.89
C ILE A 3 10.84 -34.57 6.12
N LEU A 4 12.03 -34.00 6.28
CA LEU A 4 12.41 -32.73 5.63
C LEU A 4 13.80 -32.72 4.95
N ASN A 5 14.38 -33.89 4.65
CA ASN A 5 15.72 -33.98 4.03
C ASN A 5 15.75 -34.51 2.58
N LYS A 6 14.66 -34.38 1.80
CA LYS A 6 14.61 -34.92 0.42
C LYS A 6 14.22 -33.96 -0.71
N LEU A 7 14.06 -32.65 -0.49
CA LEU A 7 13.60 -31.73 -1.56
C LEU A 7 14.63 -30.72 -2.08
N PHE A 8 15.80 -30.56 -1.45
CA PHE A 8 16.79 -29.55 -1.89
C PHE A 8 18.17 -30.15 -2.17
N GLY A 9 18.20 -31.16 -3.03
CA GLY A 9 19.41 -31.85 -3.46
C GLY A 9 19.55 -31.97 -4.97
N ARG A 10 19.32 -30.90 -5.74
CA ARG A 10 19.80 -30.86 -7.13
C ARG A 10 21.13 -30.11 -7.16
N LYS A 11 22.23 -30.87 -7.24
CA LYS A 11 23.53 -30.32 -7.65
C LYS A 11 23.34 -29.63 -9.00
N PRO A 12 23.83 -28.38 -9.19
CA PRO A 12 23.78 -27.76 -10.50
C PRO A 12 24.58 -28.63 -11.49
N PRO A 13 24.03 -28.92 -12.68
CA PRO A 13 24.81 -29.58 -13.72
C PRO A 13 25.98 -28.68 -14.15
N PRO A 14 27.10 -29.25 -14.62
CA PRO A 14 28.25 -28.48 -15.09
C PRO A 14 27.81 -27.54 -16.22
N SER A 15 28.26 -26.28 -16.15
CA SER A 15 27.90 -25.21 -17.08
C SER A 15 28.38 -25.53 -18.50
N LYS A 16 27.55 -26.20 -19.29
CA LYS A 16 27.70 -26.18 -20.74
C LYS A 16 27.35 -24.77 -21.20
N ARG A 17 28.32 -24.03 -21.72
CA ARG A 17 28.04 -22.81 -22.47
C ARG A 17 27.55 -23.26 -23.84
N TYR A 18 26.30 -22.94 -24.14
CA TYR A 18 25.71 -23.19 -25.45
C TYR A 18 26.12 -22.05 -26.40
N GLU A 19 26.50 -22.40 -27.62
CA GLU A 19 26.90 -21.42 -28.65
C GLU A 19 25.69 -20.71 -29.28
N GLU A 20 24.50 -21.32 -29.15
CA GLU A 20 23.21 -20.79 -29.60
C GLU A 20 22.17 -20.97 -28.49
N GLY A 21 21.20 -20.06 -28.40
CA GLY A 21 20.12 -20.13 -27.40
C GLY A 21 20.48 -19.58 -26.03
N CYS A 22 19.71 -20.00 -25.02
CA CYS A 22 19.91 -19.55 -23.64
C CYS A 22 21.22 -20.08 -23.06
N ILE A 23 22.08 -19.18 -22.59
CA ILE A 23 23.38 -19.55 -22.00
C ILE A 23 23.20 -20.46 -20.77
N LYS A 24 22.06 -20.36 -20.07
CA LYS A 24 21.79 -21.15 -18.86
C LYS A 24 21.21 -22.53 -19.15
N CYS A 25 20.24 -22.67 -20.05
CA CYS A 25 19.55 -23.93 -20.29
C CYS A 25 19.65 -24.48 -21.71
N GLY A 26 20.15 -23.69 -22.67
CA GLY A 26 20.27 -24.06 -24.08
C GLY A 26 18.96 -23.92 -24.88
N GLU A 27 17.90 -23.43 -24.25
CA GLU A 27 16.59 -23.24 -24.89
C GLU A 27 16.66 -22.18 -26.00
N LEU A 28 15.98 -22.44 -27.12
CA LEU A 28 15.95 -21.56 -28.29
C LEU A 28 14.74 -20.62 -28.30
N SER A 29 13.80 -20.80 -27.39
CA SER A 29 12.58 -19.99 -27.30
C SER A 29 12.72 -18.83 -26.32
N PHE A 30 12.43 -17.64 -26.81
CA PHE A 30 12.48 -16.40 -26.05
C PHE A 30 11.20 -15.59 -26.26
N THR A 31 10.80 -14.85 -25.23
CA THR A 31 9.78 -13.81 -25.34
C THR A 31 10.47 -12.46 -25.28
N TYR A 32 10.16 -11.56 -26.22
CA TYR A 32 10.61 -10.17 -26.16
C TYR A 32 9.54 -9.33 -25.47
N ASP A 33 9.94 -8.62 -24.41
CA ASP A 33 9.13 -7.59 -23.77
C ASP A 33 9.53 -6.23 -24.35
N GLU A 34 8.62 -5.64 -25.12
CA GLU A 34 8.82 -4.33 -25.72
C GLU A 34 8.87 -3.21 -24.67
N TYR A 35 8.18 -3.36 -23.55
CA TYR A 35 8.11 -2.36 -22.48
C TYR A 35 9.45 -2.22 -21.76
N HIS A 36 10.06 -3.34 -21.40
CA HIS A 36 11.38 -3.35 -20.74
C HIS A 36 12.55 -3.40 -21.73
N LYS A 37 12.27 -3.69 -23.02
CA LYS A 37 13.27 -3.94 -24.07
C LYS A 37 14.20 -5.10 -23.72
N GLU A 38 13.66 -6.15 -23.13
CA GLU A 38 14.39 -7.32 -22.64
C GLU A 38 13.86 -8.63 -23.27
N TYR A 39 14.73 -9.64 -23.36
CA TYR A 39 14.39 -10.98 -23.82
C TYR A 39 14.42 -11.96 -22.64
N TYR A 40 13.38 -12.78 -22.52
CA TYR A 40 13.24 -13.78 -21.48
C TYR A 40 13.29 -15.15 -22.10
N CYS A 41 14.16 -16.03 -21.60
CA CYS A 41 14.14 -17.43 -21.96
C CYS A 41 12.88 -18.10 -21.38
N ASN A 42 12.07 -18.74 -22.24
CA ASN A 42 10.79 -19.30 -21.84
C ASN A 42 10.90 -20.53 -20.91
N ASP A 43 12.07 -21.18 -20.85
CA ASP A 43 12.30 -22.34 -19.99
C ASP A 43 12.84 -21.93 -18.60
N CYS A 44 13.93 -21.16 -18.55
CA CYS A 44 14.62 -20.87 -17.29
C CYS A 44 14.43 -19.43 -16.77
N GLY A 45 13.69 -18.58 -17.49
CA GLY A 45 13.44 -17.19 -17.10
C GLY A 45 14.67 -16.30 -17.13
N TRP A 46 15.74 -16.71 -17.81
CA TRP A 46 16.94 -15.88 -17.94
C TRP A 46 16.67 -14.66 -18.81
N VAL A 47 17.05 -13.49 -18.30
CA VAL A 47 16.81 -12.18 -18.92
C VAL A 47 18.10 -11.67 -19.55
N VAL A 48 17.98 -11.16 -20.78
CA VAL A 48 19.06 -10.46 -21.49
C VAL A 48 18.53 -9.22 -22.20
N ASN A 49 19.34 -8.18 -22.23
CA ASN A 49 18.97 -6.89 -22.83
C ASN A 49 19.35 -6.81 -24.32
N GLU A 50 20.11 -7.80 -24.79
CA GLU A 50 20.51 -7.95 -26.18
C GLU A 50 19.86 -9.19 -26.77
N LYS A 51 19.51 -9.12 -28.06
CA LYS A 51 18.91 -10.26 -28.77
C LYS A 51 19.84 -11.48 -28.66
N PRO A 52 19.37 -12.62 -28.14
CA PRO A 52 20.22 -13.79 -28.01
C PRO A 52 20.71 -14.28 -29.38
N ILE A 53 21.93 -14.82 -29.40
CA ILE A 53 22.61 -15.23 -30.64
C ILE A 53 22.13 -16.64 -31.04
N GLY A 54 21.92 -16.85 -32.34
CA GLY A 54 21.60 -18.16 -32.93
C GLY A 54 20.24 -18.22 -33.63
N LYS A 55 19.83 -19.42 -34.05
CA LYS A 55 18.51 -19.69 -34.63
C LYS A 55 17.47 -19.83 -33.50
N ILE A 56 17.10 -18.70 -32.92
CA ILE A 56 16.12 -18.63 -31.83
C ILE A 56 14.74 -18.23 -32.34
N GLU A 57 13.70 -18.72 -31.66
CA GLU A 57 12.32 -18.32 -31.87
C GLU A 57 11.98 -17.22 -30.86
N ILE A 58 11.69 -16.02 -31.35
CA ILE A 58 11.26 -14.89 -30.52
C ILE A 58 9.77 -14.69 -30.76
N THR A 59 8.99 -14.81 -29.69
CA THR A 59 7.59 -14.39 -29.71
C THR A 59 7.52 -12.95 -29.22
N GLU A 60 7.12 -12.04 -30.10
CA GLU A 60 6.86 -10.64 -29.75
C GLU A 60 5.47 -10.59 -29.11
N LYS A 61 5.42 -10.20 -27.84
CA LYS A 61 4.15 -10.01 -27.15
C LYS A 61 3.68 -8.58 -27.42
N TYR A 62 2.99 -8.40 -28.53
CA TYR A 62 2.27 -7.15 -28.81
C TYR A 62 1.07 -7.05 -27.88
N CYS A 63 1.08 -6.05 -27.01
CA CYS A 63 -0.09 -5.68 -26.22
C CYS A 63 -1.08 -4.96 -27.15
N GLU A 64 -1.91 -5.73 -27.84
CA GLU A 64 -3.10 -5.16 -28.50
C GLU A 64 -4.06 -4.70 -27.40
N ALA A 65 -4.25 -3.38 -27.35
CA ALA A 65 -5.25 -2.74 -26.53
C ALA A 65 -6.63 -3.02 -27.14
N GLU A 66 -7.24 -4.14 -26.76
CA GLU A 66 -8.66 -4.39 -27.01
C GLU A 66 -9.43 -4.33 -25.69
N ALA A 67 -10.32 -3.35 -25.65
CA ALA A 67 -11.30 -3.14 -24.62
C ALA A 67 -12.37 -4.23 -24.71
N GLU A 68 -12.37 -5.17 -23.78
CA GLU A 68 -13.57 -5.94 -23.45
C GLU A 68 -13.69 -6.09 -21.94
N GLU A 69 -14.80 -5.57 -21.42
CA GLU A 69 -15.31 -5.76 -20.07
C GLU A 69 -15.41 -7.26 -19.76
N SER A 70 -14.72 -7.73 -18.72
CA SER A 70 -15.21 -8.88 -17.97
C SER A 70 -14.73 -8.84 -16.51
N GLU A 71 -15.68 -9.11 -15.65
CA GLU A 71 -15.66 -9.01 -14.20
C GLU A 71 -14.83 -10.12 -13.54
N ASN A 72 -14.10 -9.76 -12.46
CA ASN A 72 -13.65 -10.59 -11.32
C ASN A 72 -12.71 -11.79 -11.59
N THR A 73 -11.62 -12.03 -10.86
CA THR A 73 -11.16 -11.58 -9.53
C THR A 73 -9.68 -11.97 -9.38
N ASP A 74 -9.00 -11.27 -8.47
CA ASP A 74 -7.75 -11.67 -7.79
C ASP A 74 -6.42 -11.20 -8.38
N SER A 75 -6.25 -9.87 -8.43
CA SER A 75 -4.93 -9.28 -8.23
C SER A 75 -5.08 -8.02 -7.37
N LEU A 76 -4.67 -8.16 -6.10
CA LEU A 76 -4.82 -7.22 -4.98
C LEU A 76 -3.97 -5.94 -5.11
N VAL A 77 -3.64 -5.51 -6.32
CA VAL A 77 -2.82 -4.31 -6.54
C VAL A 77 -3.65 -3.30 -7.32
N PRO A 78 -4.18 -2.26 -6.66
CA PRO A 78 -4.87 -1.17 -7.35
C PRO A 78 -3.92 -0.53 -8.36
N SER A 79 -4.43 -0.19 -9.53
CA SER A 79 -3.75 0.58 -10.56
C SER A 79 -3.29 1.94 -10.01
N LEU A 80 -2.33 2.58 -10.70
CA LEU A 80 -1.86 3.90 -10.29
C LEU A 80 -2.97 4.96 -10.25
N GLY A 81 -3.94 4.86 -11.18
CA GLY A 81 -5.11 5.72 -11.19
C GLY A 81 -5.97 5.55 -9.93
N GLU A 82 -6.28 4.30 -9.56
CA GLU A 82 -7.04 3.99 -8.35
C GLU A 82 -6.31 4.43 -7.08
N ILE A 83 -4.99 4.26 -7.01
CA ILE A 83 -4.18 4.75 -5.88
C ILE A 83 -4.33 6.27 -5.72
N GLN A 84 -4.23 7.02 -6.82
CA GLN A 84 -4.40 8.47 -6.79
C GLN A 84 -5.80 8.88 -6.35
N GLU A 85 -6.83 8.16 -6.79
CA GLU A 85 -8.22 8.41 -6.38
C GLU A 85 -8.42 8.15 -4.89
N ILE A 86 -7.90 7.04 -4.36
CA ILE A 86 -7.98 6.69 -2.94
C ILE A 86 -7.28 7.75 -2.08
N VAL A 87 -6.04 8.14 -2.45
CA VAL A 87 -5.26 9.13 -1.71
C VAL A 87 -5.94 10.50 -1.73
N LYS A 88 -6.48 10.93 -2.88
CA LYS A 88 -7.22 12.20 -3.01
C LYS A 88 -8.50 12.19 -2.19
N ALA A 89 -9.28 11.12 -2.25
CA ALA A 89 -10.51 10.99 -1.47
C ALA A 89 -10.22 11.04 0.04
N TYR A 90 -9.15 10.37 0.48
CA TYR A 90 -8.73 10.42 1.87
C TYR A 90 -8.23 11.81 2.28
N GLY A 91 -7.42 12.47 1.44
CA GLY A 91 -7.00 13.85 1.68
C GLY A 91 -8.19 14.81 1.83
N TYR A 92 -9.19 14.68 0.95
CA TYR A 92 -10.43 15.45 1.06
C TYR A 92 -11.19 15.15 2.35
N CYS A 93 -11.27 13.88 2.77
CA CYS A 93 -11.88 13.48 4.04
C CYS A 93 -11.20 14.16 5.25
N MET A 94 -9.87 14.25 5.25
CA MET A 94 -9.11 14.95 6.30
C MET A 94 -9.33 16.47 6.29
N GLU A 95 -9.52 17.07 5.10
CA GLU A 95 -9.76 18.51 4.96
C GLU A 95 -11.17 18.93 5.41
N GLN A 96 -12.16 18.02 5.34
CA GLN A 96 -13.56 18.27 5.72
C GLN A 96 -13.82 18.17 7.24
N GLU A 97 -12.79 18.38 8.07
CA GLU A 97 -12.87 18.50 9.55
C GLU A 97 -13.16 17.20 10.33
N ILE A 98 -12.91 16.01 9.75
CA ILE A 98 -13.03 14.74 10.48
C ILE A 98 -11.76 13.87 10.29
N PRO A 99 -11.17 13.37 11.39
CA PRO A 99 -11.38 13.79 12.77
C PRO A 99 -10.78 15.18 13.01
N ASN A 100 -11.47 16.01 13.80
CA ASN A 100 -10.89 17.23 14.34
C ASN A 100 -9.58 16.92 15.08
N PRO A 101 -8.61 17.85 15.10
CA PRO A 101 -7.38 17.66 15.87
C PRO A 101 -7.72 17.29 17.32
N SER A 102 -7.19 16.18 17.81
CA SER A 102 -7.48 15.60 19.15
C SER A 102 -8.80 14.80 19.27
N CYS A 103 -9.46 14.49 18.17
CA CYS A 103 -10.60 13.58 18.12
C CYS A 103 -10.23 12.26 17.43
N ILE A 104 -10.99 11.23 17.75
CA ILE A 104 -10.92 9.90 17.15
C ILE A 104 -12.26 9.65 16.49
N ALA A 105 -12.26 9.42 15.18
CA ALA A 105 -13.45 9.14 14.40
C ALA A 105 -13.62 7.64 14.18
N ASP A 106 -14.82 7.24 13.78
CA ASP A 106 -15.07 5.85 13.40
C ASP A 106 -14.55 5.56 12.00
N SER A 107 -13.88 4.43 11.81
CA SER A 107 -13.33 4.02 10.52
C SER A 107 -14.37 3.87 9.41
N SER A 108 -15.65 3.65 9.74
CA SER A 108 -16.75 3.58 8.76
C SER A 108 -17.03 4.91 8.06
N GLN A 109 -16.50 6.01 8.59
CA GLN A 109 -16.59 7.35 7.99
C GLN A 109 -15.49 7.62 6.96
N LEU A 110 -14.52 6.72 6.80
CA LEU A 110 -13.50 6.81 5.76
C LEU A 110 -14.12 6.56 4.36
N PRO A 111 -13.60 7.20 3.31
CA PRO A 111 -14.07 6.99 1.94
C PRO A 111 -13.77 5.58 1.41
N TYR A 112 -12.78 4.90 2.00
CA TYR A 112 -12.35 3.55 1.66
C TYR A 112 -11.97 2.79 2.93
N PRO A 113 -11.93 1.45 2.90
CA PRO A 113 -11.42 0.67 4.02
C PRO A 113 -10.02 1.12 4.44
N LYS A 114 -9.79 1.21 5.74
CA LYS A 114 -8.51 1.69 6.33
C LYS A 114 -7.29 0.98 5.74
N ALA A 115 -7.37 -0.35 5.57
CA ALA A 115 -6.31 -1.15 4.98
C ALA A 115 -6.00 -0.77 3.51
N THR A 116 -7.04 -0.44 2.73
CA THR A 116 -6.92 0.03 1.34
C THR A 116 -6.22 1.39 1.28
N ILE A 117 -6.61 2.34 2.13
CA ILE A 117 -5.98 3.65 2.22
C ILE A 117 -4.51 3.51 2.64
N LYS A 118 -4.24 2.66 3.64
CA LYS A 118 -2.87 2.35 4.11
C LYS A 118 -1.99 1.86 2.96
N ALA A 119 -2.47 0.91 2.17
CA ALA A 119 -1.73 0.38 1.03
C ALA A 119 -1.50 1.43 -0.06
N ALA A 120 -2.54 2.21 -0.41
CA ALA A 120 -2.44 3.28 -1.40
C ALA A 120 -1.43 4.36 -1.00
N LEU A 121 -1.45 4.80 0.26
CA LEU A 121 -0.49 5.78 0.79
C LEU A 121 0.95 5.25 0.77
N LEU A 122 1.19 3.98 1.09
CA LEU A 122 2.54 3.39 1.01
C LEU A 122 3.07 3.35 -0.42
N VAL A 123 2.22 3.05 -1.40
CA VAL A 123 2.62 3.07 -2.82
C VAL A 123 2.88 4.52 -3.26
N ALA A 124 1.99 5.45 -2.93
CA ALA A 124 2.18 6.87 -3.23
C ALA A 124 3.49 7.40 -2.62
N LEU A 125 3.81 7.06 -1.37
CA LEU A 125 5.06 7.45 -0.71
C LEU A 125 6.32 6.94 -1.39
N LYS A 126 6.27 5.77 -2.03
CA LYS A 126 7.41 5.18 -2.76
C LYS A 126 7.61 5.81 -4.14
N LEU A 127 6.53 6.32 -4.73
CA LEU A 127 6.54 6.92 -6.07
C LEU A 127 6.75 8.43 -6.03
N GLU A 128 6.42 9.08 -4.91
CA GLU A 128 6.60 10.51 -4.75
C GLU A 128 8.09 10.85 -4.69
N GLU A 129 8.49 11.95 -5.33
CA GLU A 129 9.86 12.46 -5.31
C GLU A 129 9.95 13.77 -4.51
N ASP A 130 8.85 14.54 -4.46
CA ASP A 130 8.80 15.80 -3.73
C ASP A 130 8.77 15.56 -2.21
N GLU A 131 9.80 16.05 -1.51
CA GLU A 131 9.94 15.83 -0.07
C GLU A 131 8.83 16.51 0.76
N GLN A 132 8.28 17.63 0.28
CA GLN A 132 7.15 18.28 0.97
C GLN A 132 5.90 17.40 0.89
N MET A 133 5.59 16.86 -0.29
CA MET A 133 4.48 15.96 -0.51
C MET A 133 4.67 14.63 0.21
N LYS A 134 5.89 14.05 0.22
CA LYS A 134 6.19 12.86 1.04
C LYS A 134 5.90 13.10 2.51
N ASN A 135 6.32 14.24 3.06
CA ASN A 135 6.04 14.54 4.46
C ASN A 135 4.54 14.67 4.73
N ALA A 136 3.78 15.28 3.82
CA ALA A 136 2.32 15.33 3.92
C ALA A 136 1.70 13.93 3.89
N LEU A 137 2.15 13.05 2.99
CA LEU A 137 1.69 11.66 2.90
C LEU A 137 2.06 10.83 4.14
N LYS A 138 3.25 11.03 4.72
CA LYS A 138 3.66 10.39 5.98
C LYS A 138 2.76 10.81 7.14
N LEU A 139 2.45 12.11 7.23
CA LEU A 139 1.52 12.63 8.23
C LEU A 139 0.13 12.02 8.04
N GLY A 140 -0.39 12.03 6.81
CA GLY A 140 -1.69 11.41 6.49
C GLY A 140 -1.74 9.92 6.81
N TYR A 141 -0.65 9.19 6.57
CA TYR A 141 -0.52 7.79 6.93
C TYR A 141 -0.59 7.57 8.45
N ILE A 142 0.13 8.37 9.23
CA ILE A 142 0.11 8.28 10.70
C ILE A 142 -1.26 8.67 11.25
N SER A 143 -1.93 9.67 10.65
CA SER A 143 -3.28 10.11 11.01
C SER A 143 -4.36 9.05 10.80
N LEU A 144 -4.07 7.94 10.10
CA LEU A 144 -4.99 6.80 10.07
C LEU A 144 -5.24 6.24 11.48
N ALA A 145 -4.33 6.43 12.43
CA ALA A 145 -4.51 6.03 13.82
C ALA A 145 -5.69 6.75 14.51
N ASP A 146 -6.12 7.91 14.00
CA ASP A 146 -7.25 8.65 14.55
C ASP A 146 -8.61 8.07 14.08
N TRP A 147 -8.59 7.05 13.22
CA TRP A 147 -9.79 6.34 12.73
C TRP A 147 -9.87 4.95 13.34
N GLN A 148 -10.81 4.72 14.26
CA GLN A 148 -10.91 3.48 15.03
C GLN A 148 -12.23 2.75 14.77
N ASP A 149 -12.20 1.41 14.81
CA ASP A 149 -13.39 0.60 14.58
C ASP A 149 -14.32 0.61 15.80
N GLY A 150 -15.58 1.00 15.62
CA GLY A 150 -16.61 0.91 16.67
C GLY A 150 -16.60 2.08 17.66
N VAL A 151 -16.08 3.24 17.24
CA VAL A 151 -16.26 4.52 17.94
C VAL A 151 -17.69 5.01 17.79
N GLY A 152 -18.31 4.75 16.64
CA GLY A 152 -19.66 5.19 16.29
C GLY A 152 -19.72 6.52 15.53
N PRO A 153 -20.93 7.04 15.28
CA PRO A 153 -21.12 8.19 14.40
C PRO A 153 -20.58 9.51 14.99
N THR A 154 -20.44 9.58 16.31
CA THR A 154 -19.92 10.76 17.01
C THR A 154 -18.44 10.55 17.33
N PRO A 155 -17.53 11.43 16.86
CA PRO A 155 -16.12 11.32 17.20
C PRO A 155 -15.90 11.37 18.72
N TYR A 156 -14.99 10.54 19.21
CA TYR A 156 -14.53 10.51 20.59
C TYR A 156 -13.42 11.52 20.80
N GLY A 157 -13.48 12.34 21.85
CA GLY A 157 -12.46 13.31 22.19
C GLY A 157 -13.00 14.73 22.31
N VAL A 158 -12.07 15.66 22.47
CA VAL A 158 -12.41 17.06 22.78
C VAL A 158 -12.43 17.86 21.49
N ASP A 159 -13.64 18.16 21.03
CA ASP A 159 -13.83 19.07 19.91
C ASP A 159 -13.67 20.52 20.39
N THR A 160 -12.44 21.03 20.32
CA THR A 160 -12.10 22.38 20.79
C THR A 160 -12.82 23.50 20.02
N THR A 161 -13.35 23.20 18.83
CA THR A 161 -14.16 24.17 18.05
C THR A 161 -15.55 24.38 18.66
N LYS A 162 -16.06 23.39 19.40
CA LYS A 162 -17.37 23.43 20.06
C LYS A 162 -17.32 23.95 21.50
N ILE A 163 -16.13 24.15 22.06
CA ILE A 163 -15.97 24.64 23.43
C ILE A 163 -15.98 26.16 23.42
N ASN A 164 -17.07 26.74 23.91
CA ASN A 164 -17.13 28.17 24.18
C ASN A 164 -16.41 28.50 25.50
N LEU A 165 -15.10 28.74 25.44
CA LEU A 165 -14.29 29.16 26.59
C LEU A 165 -14.64 30.57 27.12
N ASN A 166 -15.43 31.34 26.36
CA ASN A 166 -15.93 32.65 26.76
C ASN A 166 -17.29 32.56 27.49
N GLY A 167 -17.85 31.36 27.64
CA GLY A 167 -19.12 31.07 28.33
C GLY A 167 -18.93 30.54 29.76
N ASP A 168 -19.94 29.83 30.26
CA ASP A 168 -19.90 29.19 31.59
C ASP A 168 -18.90 28.02 31.59
N ILE A 169 -17.82 28.21 32.35
CA ILE A 169 -16.73 27.24 32.51
C ILE A 169 -17.27 25.89 33.02
N GLN A 170 -18.34 25.87 33.82
CA GLN A 170 -18.92 24.61 34.32
C GLN A 170 -19.62 23.80 33.22
N GLU A 171 -20.27 24.48 32.27
CA GLU A 171 -20.91 23.82 31.12
C GLU A 171 -19.86 23.26 30.15
N ALA A 172 -18.76 23.98 29.95
CA ALA A 172 -17.61 23.50 29.19
C ALA A 172 -16.97 22.25 29.82
N VAL A 173 -16.75 22.26 31.14
CA VAL A 173 -16.20 21.10 31.87
C VAL A 173 -17.13 19.90 31.80
N LYS A 174 -18.44 20.10 31.92
CA LYS A 174 -19.42 19.03 31.79
C LYS A 174 -19.40 18.42 30.37
N THR A 175 -19.37 19.26 29.34
CA THR A 175 -19.29 18.82 27.93
C THR A 175 -18.05 17.96 27.67
N ILE A 176 -16.88 18.38 28.18
CA ILE A 176 -15.64 17.60 28.07
C ILE A 176 -15.76 16.27 28.80
N THR A 177 -16.33 16.27 30.01
CA THR A 177 -16.47 15.04 30.82
C THR A 177 -17.45 14.05 30.19
N ASP A 178 -18.56 14.54 29.62
CA ASP A 178 -19.56 13.71 28.94
C ASP A 178 -19.02 13.15 27.60
N GLN A 179 -18.19 13.90 26.86
CA GLN A 179 -17.52 13.42 25.64
C GLN A 179 -16.48 12.32 25.90
N MET A 180 -15.91 12.29 27.11
CA MET A 180 -14.92 11.28 27.51
C MET A 180 -15.56 10.07 28.21
N GLN A 181 -16.90 10.00 28.31
CA GLN A 181 -17.59 8.83 28.87
C GLN A 181 -17.63 7.69 27.85
N GLY A 182 -16.68 6.76 27.97
CA GLY A 182 -16.68 5.49 27.28
C GLY A 182 -15.81 4.47 28.03
N ASP A 183 -16.18 3.19 27.98
CA ASP A 183 -15.43 2.10 28.64
C ASP A 183 -14.08 1.81 27.94
N LYS A 184 -13.93 2.25 26.68
CA LYS A 184 -12.70 2.08 25.89
C LYS A 184 -11.86 3.35 25.90
N ASP A 185 -10.59 3.19 26.27
CA ASP A 185 -9.58 4.23 26.15
C ASP A 185 -9.06 4.34 24.71
N TRP A 186 -9.86 5.00 23.86
CA TRP A 186 -9.52 5.20 22.46
C TRP A 186 -8.23 5.98 22.25
N LEU A 187 -7.89 6.91 23.16
CA LEU A 187 -6.64 7.69 23.09
C LEU A 187 -5.42 6.79 23.22
N THR A 188 -5.46 5.83 24.15
CA THR A 188 -4.38 4.84 24.29
C THR A 188 -4.29 3.94 23.07
N ILE A 189 -5.42 3.50 22.50
CA ILE A 189 -5.46 2.67 21.29
C ILE A 189 -4.88 3.41 20.08
N ALA A 190 -5.38 4.62 19.81
CA ALA A 190 -4.92 5.45 18.71
C ALA A 190 -3.43 5.81 18.85
N LYS A 191 -2.96 6.11 20.06
CA LYS A 191 -1.54 6.37 20.29
C LYS A 191 -0.66 5.15 20.01
N ALA A 192 -1.09 3.96 20.44
CA ALA A 192 -0.37 2.72 20.17
C ALA A 192 -0.33 2.41 18.66
N GLU A 193 -1.45 2.60 17.95
CA GLU A 193 -1.50 2.41 16.51
C GLU A 193 -0.65 3.44 15.75
N SER A 194 -0.66 4.71 16.17
CA SER A 194 0.18 5.77 15.60
C SER A 194 1.66 5.40 15.66
N GLU A 195 2.11 4.82 16.78
CA GLU A 195 3.48 4.34 16.92
C GLU A 195 3.78 3.15 16.02
N GLN A 196 2.84 2.20 15.91
CA GLN A 196 2.98 1.09 14.97
C GLN A 196 3.08 1.59 13.52
N LEU A 197 2.28 2.59 13.13
CA LEU A 197 2.32 3.18 11.79
C LEU A 197 3.63 3.94 11.53
N ARG A 198 4.21 4.61 12.54
CA ARG A 198 5.57 5.17 12.43
C ARG A 198 6.60 4.08 12.20
N GLN A 199 6.52 2.97 12.94
CA GLN A 199 7.43 1.85 12.77
C GLN A 199 7.28 1.18 11.40
N ASP A 200 6.06 1.09 10.88
CA ASP A 200 5.79 0.57 9.53
C ASP A 200 6.51 1.40 8.46
N LEU A 201 6.50 2.74 8.57
CA LEU A 201 7.21 3.63 7.65
C LEU A 201 8.73 3.39 7.72
N ILE A 202 9.29 3.32 8.93
CA ILE A 202 10.73 3.03 9.15
C ILE A 202 11.10 1.69 8.53
N ASN A 203 10.29 0.65 8.76
CA ASN A 203 10.52 -0.69 8.21
C ASN A 203 10.43 -0.73 6.68
N ALA A 204 9.62 0.15 6.09
CA ALA A 204 9.50 0.31 4.64
C ALA A 204 10.64 1.16 4.03
N GLY A 205 11.55 1.72 4.85
CA GLY A 205 12.63 2.60 4.41
C GLY A 205 12.17 4.01 4.04
N LEU A 206 11.03 4.45 4.58
CA LEU A 206 10.40 5.75 4.31
C LEU A 206 10.61 6.74 5.45
#